data_AF-A0A954FX09-F1
#
_entry.id   AF-A0A954FX09-F1
#
_cell.length_a   1.000
_cell.length_b   1.000
_cell.length_c   1.000
_cell.angle_alpha   90.00
_cell.angle_beta   90.00
_cell.angle_gamma   90.00
#
_symmetry.space_group_name_H-M   'P 1'
#
loop_
_entity.id
_entity.type
_entity.pdbx_description
1 polymer ?
#
loop_
_entity_poly.entity_id
_entity_poly.type
_entity_poly.pdbx_seq_one_letter_code
_entity_poly.pdbx_strand_id
1 'polypeptide(L)'
;MKLQGETRNVMLPNPDNQLIARIKRALRTSGYASLAQVRVMVDQGQVFLAGDVPTYFLKQVAQTRVLSLEGVKSLTNDLVVERQFHHF
;
A
#
# COMPACT_ATOMS: atom_id res chain seq x y z
N MET A 1 10.98 -1.83 49.94
CA MET A 1 9.80 -2.36 49.21
C MET A 1 9.95 -1.99 47.74
N LYS A 2 10.06 -2.97 46.85
CA LYS A 2 10.07 -2.78 45.39
C LYS A 2 8.69 -3.13 44.81
N LEU A 3 8.53 -2.74 43.53
CA LEU A 3 7.53 -3.15 42.53
C LEU A 3 6.34 -2.17 42.45
N GLN A 4 5.96 -1.61 41.30
CA GLN A 4 6.24 -1.99 39.90
C GLN A 4 6.16 -0.75 39.01
N GLY A 5 7.05 -0.71 38.01
CA GLY A 5 7.11 0.34 37.01
C GLY A 5 5.90 0.31 36.09
N GLU A 6 5.34 1.50 35.88
CA GLU A 6 4.41 1.78 34.80
C GLU A 6 5.13 1.48 33.49
N THR A 7 4.80 0.34 32.89
CA THR A 7 5.29 0.01 31.56
C THR A 7 4.57 0.96 30.61
N ARG A 8 5.19 2.11 30.33
CA ARG A 8 4.81 2.93 29.19
C ARG A 8 4.91 2.02 27.98
N ASN A 9 3.76 1.53 27.49
CA ASN A 9 3.67 0.83 26.23
C ASN A 9 3.99 1.87 25.15
N VAL A 10 5.28 2.08 24.89
CA VAL A 10 5.75 2.92 23.80
C VAL A 10 5.33 2.17 22.55
N MET A 11 4.20 2.55 22.00
CA MET A 11 3.72 2.07 20.71
C MET A 11 4.75 2.52 19.66
N LEU A 12 5.82 1.73 19.50
CA LEU A 12 6.76 1.91 18.42
C LEU A 12 5.92 1.92 17.14
N PRO A 13 6.04 2.95 16.29
CA PRO A 13 5.20 3.06 15.11
C PRO A 13 5.40 1.80 14.27
N ASN A 14 4.35 0.98 14.16
CA ASN A 14 4.39 -0.28 13.43
C ASN A 14 5.01 -0.01 12.04
N PRO A 15 6.17 -0.61 11.72
CA PRO A 15 6.84 -0.41 10.43
C PRO A 15 5.90 -0.61 9.24
N ASP A 16 4.95 -1.54 9.35
CA ASP A 16 3.95 -1.78 8.31
C ASP A 16 2.97 -0.61 8.16
N ASN A 17 2.55 0.04 9.26
CA ASN A 17 1.70 1.23 9.18
C ASN A 17 2.42 2.39 8.48
N GLN A 18 3.73 2.54 8.74
CA GLN A 18 4.54 3.54 8.04
C GLN A 18 4.71 3.18 6.56
N LEU A 19 4.91 1.90 6.24
CA LEU A 19 5.00 1.42 4.87
C LEU A 19 3.68 1.61 4.11
N ILE A 20 2.54 1.32 4.74
CA ILE A 20 1.19 1.59 4.18
C ILE A 20 1.06 3.08 3.83
N ALA A 21 1.45 3.97 4.74
CA ALA A 21 1.36 5.41 4.50
C ALA A 21 2.24 5.86 3.32
N ARG A 22 3.46 5.32 3.22
CA ARG A 22 4.40 5.59 2.11
C ARG A 22 3.87 5.06 0.78
N ILE A 23 3.33 3.85 0.75
CA ILE A 23 2.70 3.25 -0.44
C ILE A 23 1.52 4.10 -0.90
N LYS A 24 0.57 4.41 0.00
CA LYS A 24 -0.60 5.24 -0.33
C LYS A 24 -0.18 6.61 -0.86
N ARG A 25 0.85 7.22 -0.27
CA ARG A 25 1.40 8.48 -0.76
C ARG A 25 1.97 8.33 -2.17
N ALA A 26 2.82 7.34 -2.42
CA ALA A 26 3.46 7.12 -3.71
C ALA A 26 2.43 6.88 -4.84
N LEU A 27 1.39 6.09 -4.56
CA LEU A 27 0.30 5.83 -5.49
C LEU A 27 -0.54 7.09 -5.74
N ARG A 28 -0.88 7.85 -4.69
CA ARG A 28 -1.64 9.10 -4.83
C ARG A 28 -0.88 10.17 -5.63
N THR A 29 0.44 10.24 -5.49
CA THR A 29 1.27 11.23 -6.20
C THR A 29 1.67 10.81 -7.61
N SER A 30 1.15 9.70 -8.13
CA SER A 30 1.50 9.19 -9.46
C SER A 30 0.88 10.00 -10.62
N GLY A 31 -0.06 10.90 -10.32
CA GLY A 31 -0.85 11.62 -11.33
C GLY A 31 -2.04 10.83 -11.90
N TYR A 32 -2.34 9.65 -11.37
CA TYR A 32 -3.44 8.80 -11.83
C TYR A 32 -4.49 8.63 -10.73
N ALA A 33 -5.69 9.17 -10.93
CA ALA A 33 -6.74 9.16 -9.92
C ALA A 33 -7.16 7.76 -9.47
N SER A 34 -7.17 6.78 -10.39
CA SER A 34 -7.49 5.39 -10.06
C SER A 34 -6.47 4.75 -9.10
N LEU A 35 -5.20 5.17 -9.15
CA LEU A 35 -4.18 4.63 -8.24
C LEU A 35 -4.35 5.15 -6.80
N ALA A 36 -4.99 6.31 -6.61
CA ALA A 36 -5.31 6.82 -5.28
C ALA A 36 -6.40 6.01 -4.56
N GLN A 37 -7.19 5.21 -5.30
CA GLN A 37 -8.27 4.38 -4.77
C GLN A 37 -7.84 2.94 -4.47
N VAL A 38 -6.59 2.59 -4.80
CA VAL A 38 -6.03 1.26 -4.54
C VAL A 38 -6.02 0.96 -3.05
N ARG A 39 -6.59 -0.17 -2.67
CA ARG A 39 -6.52 -0.68 -1.30
C ARG A 39 -5.16 -1.31 -1.07
N VAL A 40 -4.58 -1.02 0.09
CA VAL A 40 -3.23 -1.44 0.47
C VAL A 40 -3.31 -2.10 1.84
N MET A 41 -2.81 -3.32 1.92
CA MET A 41 -2.57 -4.03 3.18
C MET A 41 -1.09 -4.43 3.23
N VAL A 42 -0.52 -4.39 4.43
CA VAL A 42 0.86 -4.80 4.67
C VAL A 42 0.91 -5.68 5.90
N ASP A 43 1.62 -6.80 5.78
CA ASP A 43 1.92 -7.71 6.87
C ASP A 43 3.39 -8.10 6.83
N GLN A 44 4.17 -7.62 7.81
CA GLN A 44 5.60 -7.88 7.95
C GLN A 44 6.43 -7.56 6.70
N GLY A 45 6.07 -6.49 5.99
CA GLY A 45 6.67 -6.07 4.72
C GLY A 45 6.16 -6.79 3.47
N GLN A 46 5.21 -7.73 3.59
CA GLN A 46 4.48 -8.30 2.46
C GLN A 46 3.33 -7.37 2.09
N VAL A 47 3.29 -6.92 0.83
CA VAL A 47 2.31 -5.93 0.37
C VAL A 47 1.24 -6.60 -0.48
N PHE A 48 -0.02 -6.23 -0.24
CA PHE A 48 -1.16 -6.65 -1.05
C PHE A 48 -1.85 -5.42 -1.62
N LEU A 49 -2.00 -5.37 -2.95
CA LEU A 49 -2.75 -4.34 -3.66
C LEU A 49 -4.02 -4.94 -4.23
N ALA A 50 -5.16 -4.28 -4.00
CA ALA A 50 -6.46 -4.72 -4.50
C ALA A 50 -7.33 -3.53 -4.93
N GLY A 51 -8.27 -3.79 -5.83
CA GLY A 51 -9.16 -2.79 -6.43
C GLY A 51 -9.03 -2.77 -7.95
N ASP A 52 -9.65 -1.77 -8.56
CA ASP A 52 -9.84 -1.71 -10.01
C ASP A 52 -8.99 -0.61 -10.62
N VAL A 53 -8.42 -0.90 -11.80
CA VAL A 53 -7.66 0.07 -12.58
C VAL A 53 -8.10 0.06 -14.05
N PRO A 54 -8.12 1.21 -14.74
CA PRO A 54 -8.61 1.29 -16.12
C PRO A 54 -7.76 0.53 -17.15
N THR A 55 -6.47 0.31 -16.89
CA THR A 55 -5.54 -0.28 -17.86
C THR A 55 -4.49 -1.16 -17.20
N TYR A 56 -3.97 -2.13 -17.96
CA TYR A 56 -2.80 -2.92 -17.55
C TYR A 56 -1.57 -2.04 -17.30
N PHE A 57 -1.43 -0.94 -18.04
CA PHE A 57 -0.38 0.04 -17.80
C PHE A 57 -0.45 0.58 -16.37
N LEU A 58 -1.64 0.96 -15.87
CA LEU A 58 -1.78 1.45 -14.50
C LEU A 58 -1.57 0.35 -13.46
N LYS A 59 -1.96 -0.89 -13.76
CA LYS A 59 -1.62 -2.06 -12.93
C LYS A 59 -0.09 -2.21 -12.78
N GLN A 60 0.66 -2.03 -13.88
CA GLN A 60 2.12 -2.08 -13.88
C GLN A 60 2.76 -0.88 -13.18
N VAL A 61 2.22 0.34 -13.37
CA VAL A 61 2.70 1.54 -12.68
C VAL A 61 2.58 1.37 -11.16
N ALA A 62 1.43 0.89 -10.67
CA ALA A 62 1.25 0.62 -9.25
C ALA A 62 2.29 -0.38 -8.73
N GLN A 63 2.50 -1.48 -9.45
CA GLN A 63 3.47 -2.51 -9.10
C GLN A 63 4.90 -1.97 -9.00
N THR A 64 5.37 -1.29 -10.04
CA THR A 64 6.74 -0.77 -10.08
C THR A 64 6.98 0.30 -9.02
N ARG A 65 5.99 1.18 -8.79
CA ARG A 65 6.09 2.21 -7.73
C ARG A 65 6.19 1.58 -6.35
N VAL A 66 5.39 0.56 -6.06
CA VAL A 66 5.40 -0.10 -4.75
C VAL A 66 6.68 -0.90 -4.53
N LEU A 67 7.13 -1.69 -5.52
CA LEU A 67 8.37 -2.46 -5.41
C LEU A 67 9.62 -1.60 -5.22
N SER A 68 9.59 -0.32 -5.63
CA SER A 68 10.70 0.62 -5.43
C SER A 68 10.85 1.14 -3.99
N LEU A 69 9.89 0.85 -3.10
CA LEU A 69 9.91 1.36 -1.74
C LEU A 69 10.68 0.44 -0.80
N GLU A 70 11.62 1.02 -0.06
CA GLU A 70 12.32 0.33 1.02
C GLU A 70 11.33 -0.25 2.05
N GLY A 71 11.56 -1.49 2.48
CA GLY A 71 10.71 -2.22 3.41
C GLY A 71 9.70 -3.15 2.74
N VAL A 72 9.49 -3.04 1.42
CA VAL A 72 8.73 -4.02 0.63
C VAL A 72 9.58 -5.26 0.41
N LYS A 73 9.16 -6.39 0.97
CA LYS A 73 9.82 -7.69 0.80
C LYS A 73 9.21 -8.50 -0.34
N SER A 74 7.90 -8.40 -0.50
CA SER A 74 7.13 -9.05 -1.56
C SER A 74 5.88 -8.23 -1.88
N LEU A 75 5.31 -8.48 -3.05
CA LEU A 75 4.12 -7.79 -3.53
C LEU A 75 3.18 -8.78 -4.24
N THR A 76 1.96 -8.88 -3.75
CA THR A 76 0.82 -9.50 -4.43
C THR A 76 -0.04 -8.41 -5.06
N ASN A 77 -0.20 -8.46 -6.39
CA ASN A 77 -0.91 -7.45 -7.17
C ASN A 77 -2.23 -8.00 -7.74
N ASP A 78 -3.28 -7.93 -6.92
CA ASP A 78 -4.64 -8.36 -7.23
C ASP A 78 -5.48 -7.23 -7.85
N LEU A 79 -4.84 -6.22 -8.44
CA LEU A 79 -5.56 -5.19 -9.17
C LEU A 79 -6.26 -5.78 -10.40
N VAL A 80 -7.54 -5.50 -10.57
CA VAL A 80 -8.31 -5.96 -11.72
C VAL A 80 -8.32 -4.85 -12.77
N VAL A 81 -8.06 -5.21 -14.02
CA VAL A 81 -8.21 -4.25 -15.12
C VAL A 81 -9.67 -4.30 -15.55
N GLU A 82 -10.44 -3.28 -15.15
CA GLU A 82 -11.85 -3.19 -15.49
C GLU A 82 -11.99 -2.99 -17.01
N ARG A 83 -12.55 -4.00 -17.68
CA ARG A 83 -12.90 -3.94 -19.10
C ARG A 83 -14.26 -3.26 -19.25
N GLN A 84 -14.38 -2.03 -18.79
CA GLN A 84 -15.62 -1.26 -18.95
C GLN A 84 -15.27 0.17 -19.37
N PHE A 85 -14.97 0.32 -20.66
CA PHE A 85 -15.29 1.58 -21.34
C PHE A 85 -16.82 1.68 -21.35
N HIS A 86 -17.42 2.26 -20.33
CA HIS A 86 -18.76 2.80 -20.49
C HIS A 86 -18.61 3.99 -21.45
N HIS A 87 -18.90 3.72 -22.72
CA HIS A 87 -19.15 4.74 -23.72
C HIS A 87 -20.22 5.69 -23.16
N PHE A 88 -19.84 6.95 -22.98
CA PHE A 88 -20.77 8.06 -22.89
C PHE A 88 -21.07 8.55 -24.30
#